data_AF-A0A517W4E3-F1
#
_entry.id   AF-A0A517W4E3-F1
#
_cell.length_a   1.000
_cell.length_b   1.000
_cell.length_c   1.000
_cell.angle_alpha   90.00
_cell.angle_beta   90.00
_cell.angle_gamma   90.00
#
_symmetry.space_group_name_H-M   'P 1'
#
loop_
_entity.id
_entity.type
_entity.pdbx_description
1 polymer ?
#
loop_
_entity_poly.entity_id
_entity_poly.type
_entity_poly.pdbx_seq_one_letter_code
_entity_poly.pdbx_strand_id
1 'polypeptide(L)'
;MKSTWACLIAILCFTTHLTEIHAQPRLNDDGETEENQRTIANVSAIGQYPPLPVPFFRGNDPRFTNSQGFYFHFWKFLLVVLLFLLWAKTSSWVDEDSRGLKSNTEFWSSAILVAGGLGFLLVFCMPSFIVGFFVLLLAYGTPLGFYIHERNAKVPPSSRVMTPDHIRNLTIRYLARMGIRIGGTKTQQAAVGPDIRFIGKSSTGRGDDPTSSRRVENSRGFLAAKELVYDAIMRRATDVHLEPKDDEVGVRLRIDGVMYPTEGFDRSIGEAVLNIFKVLGAMDITERRRPQDGSFRAIMPDREIDFRLASQGTRHGEKMSLRILDQTNSIASLSELGLRKQLVDKLGTIVKQPHGLFLCCGPTGAGKSTTLFAALHEIDSYQRNIITVEDPVEYRIENVTQIEINQKAGQTFAESLRSILRQDPDVVMIGEIRDAETARIACQAANTGHMVFSTVHANDTFTALYRLIDLEVEPFMLASSLSALLAQRLARRLCPDCKEPYQPNPEFLKKANLPPDKVKCFYRLPKSREFVCPTCSGLGYMGRISVVELLEFNERMRDMIRDASNMSQLKAQARKNGMLYMKEEGLRLVVKGITSIDELLRVVK
;
A
#
# COMPACT_ATOMS: atom_id res chain seq x y z
N MET A 1 -18.69 -29.72 -10.58
CA MET A 1 -19.92 -29.36 -9.84
C MET A 1 -20.32 -27.88 -10.03
N LYS A 2 -20.27 -27.34 -11.25
CA LYS A 2 -20.74 -25.95 -11.54
C LYS A 2 -22.14 -25.88 -12.17
N SER A 3 -22.71 -27.00 -12.63
CA SER A 3 -24.05 -27.01 -13.27
C SER A 3 -25.21 -27.16 -12.29
N THR A 4 -24.99 -27.62 -11.05
CA THR A 4 -26.04 -27.78 -10.04
C THR A 4 -26.41 -26.46 -9.34
N TRP A 5 -25.49 -25.50 -9.29
CA TRP A 5 -25.75 -24.17 -8.70
C TRP A 5 -26.57 -23.25 -9.62
N ALA A 6 -26.42 -23.37 -10.95
CA ALA A 6 -27.20 -22.59 -11.90
C ALA A 6 -28.69 -23.00 -11.92
N CYS A 7 -28.99 -24.28 -11.67
CA CYS A 7 -30.36 -24.79 -11.62
C CYS A 7 -31.11 -24.38 -10.33
N LEU A 8 -30.42 -24.29 -9.19
CA LEU A 8 -31.04 -23.86 -7.93
C LEU A 8 -31.33 -22.35 -7.88
N ILE A 9 -30.48 -21.53 -8.50
CA ILE A 9 -30.70 -20.08 -8.59
C ILE A 9 -31.87 -19.75 -9.53
N ALA A 10 -32.07 -20.53 -10.60
CA ALA A 10 -33.22 -20.37 -11.50
C ALA A 10 -34.57 -20.68 -10.82
N ILE A 11 -34.59 -21.60 -9.84
CA ILE A 11 -35.81 -21.97 -9.09
C ILE A 11 -36.12 -20.93 -8.00
N LEU A 12 -35.09 -20.29 -7.42
CA LEU A 12 -35.25 -19.22 -6.43
C LEU A 12 -35.61 -17.86 -7.06
N CYS A 13 -35.25 -17.60 -8.32
CA CYS A 13 -35.63 -16.36 -9.03
C CYS A 13 -37.08 -16.33 -9.53
N PHE A 14 -37.79 -17.46 -9.59
CA PHE A 14 -39.17 -17.50 -10.10
C PHE A 14 -40.24 -17.30 -9.01
N THR A 15 -39.86 -17.10 -7.76
CA THR A 15 -40.78 -16.92 -6.62
C THR A 15 -40.72 -15.53 -5.98
N THR A 16 -40.00 -14.57 -6.58
CA THR A 16 -39.88 -13.19 -6.10
C THR A 16 -40.43 -12.12 -7.05
N HIS A 17 -41.36 -12.48 -7.94
CA HIS A 17 -42.16 -11.50 -8.67
C HIS A 17 -43.64 -11.67 -8.32
N LEU A 18 -44.10 -10.94 -7.28
CA LEU A 18 -45.41 -10.29 -7.17
C LEU A 18 -45.63 -9.77 -5.73
N THR A 19 -44.89 -8.73 -5.34
CA THR A 19 -45.31 -7.81 -4.27
C THR A 19 -44.64 -6.44 -4.44
N GLU A 20 -45.32 -5.52 -5.14
CA GLU A 20 -45.25 -4.04 -5.04
C GLU A 20 -46.71 -3.60 -5.31
N ILE A 21 -47.52 -3.01 -4.40
CA ILE A 21 -47.43 -1.74 -3.65
C ILE A 21 -47.06 -0.60 -4.63
N HIS A 22 -47.92 0.31 -5.11
CA HIS A 22 -48.82 1.27 -4.46
C HIS A 22 -49.64 2.02 -5.53
N ALA A 23 -50.81 2.61 -5.20
CA ALA A 23 -51.09 4.05 -5.42
C ALA A 23 -52.54 4.46 -5.05
N GLN A 24 -52.64 5.62 -4.40
CA GLN A 24 -53.85 6.35 -3.98
C GLN A 24 -54.63 7.01 -5.14
N PRO A 25 -55.88 7.48 -4.90
CA PRO A 25 -56.81 7.92 -5.94
C PRO A 25 -56.69 9.42 -6.28
N ARG A 26 -57.04 9.79 -7.52
CA ARG A 26 -57.47 11.15 -7.90
C ARG A 26 -58.72 11.10 -8.79
N LEU A 27 -59.65 11.98 -8.40
CA LEU A 27 -60.85 12.56 -9.04
C LEU A 27 -60.64 12.86 -10.55
N ASN A 28 -61.62 13.01 -11.44
CA ASN A 28 -63.08 13.11 -11.39
C ASN A 28 -63.62 12.96 -12.85
N ASP A 29 -64.95 12.87 -12.95
CA ASP A 29 -65.84 13.32 -14.03
C ASP A 29 -66.33 12.37 -15.14
N ASP A 30 -67.68 12.41 -15.22
CA ASP A 30 -68.61 12.27 -16.34
C ASP A 30 -69.18 10.89 -16.75
N GLY A 31 -70.51 10.78 -16.63
CA GLY A 31 -71.33 10.16 -17.68
C GLY A 31 -72.33 9.06 -17.28
N GLU A 32 -73.55 9.48 -16.92
CA GLU A 32 -74.85 8.93 -17.41
C GLU A 32 -75.35 7.50 -17.05
N THR A 33 -76.37 7.50 -16.17
CA THR A 33 -77.74 6.90 -16.25
C THR A 33 -78.05 5.49 -16.78
N GLU A 34 -78.85 4.78 -15.95
CA GLU A 34 -79.97 3.83 -16.25
C GLU A 34 -79.63 2.54 -17.04
N GLU A 35 -80.16 1.34 -16.80
CA GLU A 35 -81.53 0.96 -16.48
C GLU A 35 -81.62 -0.55 -16.11
N ASN A 36 -82.57 -0.85 -15.21
CA ASN A 36 -83.49 -1.99 -15.20
C ASN A 36 -83.25 -3.38 -14.57
N GLN A 37 -84.37 -3.81 -13.98
CA GLN A 37 -84.62 -4.82 -12.96
C GLN A 37 -85.14 -6.17 -13.50
N ARG A 38 -84.97 -7.22 -12.66
CA ARG A 38 -85.95 -8.30 -12.31
C ARG A 38 -86.25 -9.48 -13.25
N THR A 39 -86.71 -10.54 -12.59
CA THR A 39 -87.43 -11.77 -13.03
C THR A 39 -86.49 -12.99 -13.23
N ILE A 40 -86.63 -14.13 -12.55
CA ILE A 40 -87.69 -15.15 -12.73
C ILE A 40 -87.85 -16.04 -11.48
N ALA A 41 -89.10 -16.44 -11.21
CA ALA A 41 -89.57 -17.33 -10.15
C ALA A 41 -89.70 -18.81 -10.60
N ASN A 42 -89.68 -19.72 -9.60
CA ASN A 42 -90.30 -21.05 -9.45
C ASN A 42 -90.76 -21.87 -10.69
N VAL A 43 -90.26 -23.12 -10.82
CA VAL A 43 -91.06 -24.30 -11.24
C VAL A 43 -90.59 -25.58 -10.49
N SER A 44 -91.57 -26.44 -10.24
CA SER A 44 -91.72 -27.58 -9.33
C SER A 44 -91.04 -28.92 -9.69
N ALA A 45 -90.97 -29.76 -8.64
CA ALA A 45 -90.60 -31.17 -8.47
C ALA A 45 -90.92 -32.18 -9.59
N ILE A 46 -90.10 -33.25 -9.67
CA ILE A 46 -90.47 -34.70 -9.71
C ILE A 46 -89.17 -35.55 -9.59
N GLY A 47 -89.15 -36.54 -8.69
CA GLY A 47 -88.18 -37.65 -8.71
C GLY A 47 -87.23 -37.78 -7.50
N GLN A 48 -87.73 -38.30 -6.37
CA GLN A 48 -86.91 -38.74 -5.24
C GLN A 48 -86.29 -40.12 -5.52
N TYR A 49 -84.96 -40.22 -5.56
CA TYR A 49 -84.24 -41.46 -5.25
C TYR A 49 -83.90 -41.46 -3.75
N PRO A 50 -83.87 -42.61 -3.07
CA PRO A 50 -83.43 -42.68 -1.68
C PRO A 50 -81.98 -42.19 -1.56
N PRO A 51 -81.63 -41.39 -0.53
CA PRO A 51 -80.25 -40.97 -0.33
C PRO A 51 -79.36 -42.20 -0.13
N LEU A 52 -78.24 -42.25 -0.86
CA LEU A 52 -77.22 -43.29 -0.72
C LEU A 52 -76.87 -43.50 0.77
N PRO A 53 -76.87 -44.74 1.28
CA PRO A 53 -76.38 -45.00 2.63
C PRO A 53 -74.87 -44.77 2.61
N VAL A 54 -74.45 -43.74 3.37
CA VAL A 54 -73.08 -43.25 3.61
C VAL A 54 -72.24 -42.93 2.35
N PRO A 55 -71.97 -41.64 2.05
CA PRO A 55 -70.93 -41.30 1.09
C PRO A 55 -69.56 -41.72 1.63
N PHE A 56 -68.79 -42.42 0.81
CA PHE A 56 -67.39 -42.73 1.07
C PHE A 56 -66.57 -41.43 1.12
N PHE A 57 -66.19 -40.99 2.32
CA PHE A 57 -65.35 -39.81 2.51
C PHE A 57 -63.88 -40.15 2.26
N ARG A 58 -63.31 -39.68 1.15
CA ARG A 58 -61.85 -39.55 1.02
C ARG A 58 -61.40 -38.32 1.80
N GLY A 59 -61.02 -38.52 3.05
CA GLY A 59 -59.99 -37.73 3.73
C GLY A 59 -60.24 -36.25 4.02
N ASN A 60 -61.42 -35.68 3.71
CA ASN A 60 -61.79 -34.33 4.13
C ASN A 60 -63.29 -34.30 4.46
N ASP A 61 -63.62 -34.50 5.74
CA ASP A 61 -64.97 -34.22 6.26
C ASP A 61 -65.14 -32.68 6.32
N PRO A 62 -66.16 -32.09 5.67
CA PRO A 62 -66.38 -30.66 5.66
C PRO A 62 -66.72 -30.07 7.04
N ARG A 63 -67.02 -30.90 8.05
CA ARG A 63 -67.19 -30.47 9.45
C ARG A 63 -65.88 -30.15 10.17
N PHE A 64 -64.74 -30.47 9.57
CA PHE A 64 -63.39 -30.16 10.07
C PHE A 64 -62.63 -29.17 9.17
N THR A 65 -63.33 -28.21 8.57
CA THR A 65 -62.80 -27.22 7.62
C THR A 65 -62.00 -26.09 8.27
N ASN A 66 -61.05 -26.40 9.15
CA ASN A 66 -60.09 -25.39 9.62
C ASN A 66 -58.64 -25.86 9.82
N SER A 67 -58.22 -26.98 9.24
CA SER A 67 -56.79 -27.31 9.19
C SER A 67 -56.38 -28.01 7.90
N GLN A 68 -56.21 -27.24 6.83
CA GLN A 68 -55.29 -27.66 5.76
C GLN A 68 -53.85 -27.48 6.27
N GLY A 69 -53.34 -28.49 6.96
CA GLY A 69 -51.93 -28.54 7.37
C GLY A 69 -51.06 -29.05 6.24
N PHE A 70 -49.91 -28.41 6.00
CA PHE A 70 -48.83 -29.01 5.22
C PHE A 70 -48.47 -30.39 5.80
N TYR A 71 -48.18 -31.39 4.96
CA TYR A 71 -47.72 -32.73 5.38
C TYR A 71 -46.45 -32.67 6.26
N PHE A 72 -45.66 -31.60 6.13
CA PHE A 72 -44.50 -31.30 6.96
C PHE A 72 -44.72 -30.01 7.75
N HIS A 73 -44.48 -30.06 9.05
CA HIS A 73 -44.41 -28.85 9.86
C HIS A 73 -43.22 -27.99 9.39
N PHE A 74 -43.49 -26.84 8.78
CA PHE A 74 -42.49 -25.98 8.12
C PHE A 74 -41.23 -25.74 8.97
N TRP A 75 -41.39 -25.38 10.24
CA TRP A 75 -40.25 -25.14 11.15
C TRP A 75 -39.40 -26.39 11.42
N LYS A 76 -40.01 -27.58 11.50
CA LYS A 76 -39.29 -28.83 11.74
C LYS A 76 -38.49 -29.21 10.50
N PHE A 77 -39.09 -29.04 9.33
CA PHE A 77 -38.42 -29.25 8.05
C PHE A 77 -37.26 -28.27 7.83
N LEU A 78 -37.47 -26.98 8.13
CA LEU A 78 -36.43 -25.95 8.04
C LEU A 78 -35.21 -26.29 8.91
N LEU A 79 -35.41 -26.76 10.14
CA LEU A 79 -34.30 -27.17 11.02
C LEU A 79 -33.47 -28.32 10.43
N VAL A 80 -34.13 -29.32 9.83
CA VAL A 80 -33.43 -30.44 9.18
C VAL A 80 -32.66 -29.97 7.94
N VAL A 81 -33.25 -29.09 7.13
CA VAL A 81 -32.59 -28.51 5.94
C VAL A 81 -31.38 -27.66 6.33
N LEU A 82 -31.50 -26.82 7.37
CA LEU A 82 -30.38 -26.01 7.86
C LEU A 82 -29.24 -26.90 8.34
N LEU A 83 -29.54 -27.98 9.07
CA LEU A 83 -28.53 -28.91 9.52
C LEU A 83 -27.91 -29.69 8.34
N PHE A 84 -28.69 -30.01 7.30
CA PHE A 84 -28.19 -30.65 6.08
C PHE A 84 -27.18 -29.76 5.34
N LEU A 85 -27.50 -28.47 5.18
CA LEU A 85 -26.59 -27.50 4.57
C LEU A 85 -25.32 -27.31 5.42
N LEU A 86 -25.47 -27.29 6.75
CA LEU A 86 -24.34 -27.23 7.67
C LEU A 86 -23.46 -28.47 7.53
N TRP A 87 -24.05 -29.67 7.54
CA TRP A 87 -23.35 -30.93 7.37
C TRP A 87 -22.58 -30.97 6.05
N ALA A 88 -23.22 -30.65 4.93
CA ALA A 88 -22.57 -30.61 3.61
C ALA A 88 -21.36 -29.68 3.58
N LYS A 89 -21.49 -28.48 4.16
CA LYS A 89 -20.40 -27.50 4.27
C LYS A 89 -19.28 -27.96 5.19
N THR A 90 -19.61 -28.56 6.34
CA THR A 90 -18.59 -29.07 7.26
C THR A 90 -17.90 -30.31 6.71
N SER A 91 -18.58 -31.15 5.94
CA SER A 91 -17.98 -32.33 5.30
C SER A 91 -16.94 -31.92 4.27
N SER A 92 -17.21 -30.90 3.45
CA SER A 92 -16.20 -30.36 2.52
C SER A 92 -15.04 -29.71 3.26
N TRP A 93 -15.33 -28.98 4.34
CA TRP A 93 -14.28 -28.36 5.17
C TRP A 93 -13.36 -29.41 5.80
N VAL A 94 -13.90 -30.51 6.36
CA VAL A 94 -13.06 -31.56 6.95
C VAL A 94 -12.23 -32.28 5.89
N ASP A 95 -12.75 -32.54 4.70
CA ASP A 95 -11.96 -33.15 3.62
C ASP A 95 -10.77 -32.25 3.20
N GLU A 96 -10.98 -30.95 3.05
CA GLU A 96 -9.91 -30.00 2.71
C GLU A 96 -8.90 -29.80 3.86
N ASP A 97 -9.39 -29.62 5.08
CA ASP A 97 -8.57 -29.33 6.27
C ASP A 97 -7.75 -30.56 6.70
N SER A 98 -8.32 -31.77 6.60
CA SER A 98 -7.62 -33.02 6.96
C SER A 98 -6.47 -33.34 6.01
N ARG A 99 -6.61 -33.02 4.71
CA ARG A 99 -5.53 -33.10 3.70
C ARG A 99 -4.42 -32.11 4.00
N GLY A 100 -4.78 -30.88 4.37
CA GLY A 100 -3.82 -29.83 4.72
C GLY A 100 -2.97 -30.18 5.95
N LEU A 101 -3.57 -30.86 6.92
CA LEU A 101 -2.91 -31.27 8.18
C LEU A 101 -2.21 -32.63 8.11
N LYS A 102 -2.19 -33.30 6.94
CA LYS A 102 -1.67 -34.67 6.77
C LYS A 102 -2.24 -35.66 7.81
N SER A 103 -3.50 -35.48 8.18
CA SER A 103 -4.23 -36.41 9.06
C SER A 103 -4.83 -37.55 8.23
N ASN A 104 -5.42 -38.54 8.90
CA ASN A 104 -6.08 -39.67 8.22
C ASN A 104 -7.36 -39.19 7.50
N THR A 105 -7.17 -38.62 6.32
CA THR A 105 -8.20 -37.95 5.51
C THR A 105 -9.31 -38.91 5.13
N GLU A 106 -8.94 -40.11 4.67
CA GLU A 106 -9.91 -41.14 4.25
C GLU A 106 -10.83 -41.51 5.42
N PHE A 107 -10.27 -41.73 6.60
CA PHE A 107 -11.05 -42.03 7.80
C PHE A 107 -12.01 -40.89 8.17
N TRP A 108 -11.52 -39.65 8.28
CA TRP A 108 -12.35 -38.52 8.76
C TRP A 108 -13.41 -38.08 7.75
N SER A 109 -13.08 -38.06 6.46
CA SER A 109 -14.03 -37.77 5.39
C SER A 109 -15.13 -38.83 5.33
N SER A 110 -14.78 -40.12 5.41
CA SER A 110 -15.77 -41.21 5.43
C SER A 110 -16.62 -41.21 6.71
N ALA A 111 -16.02 -40.99 7.88
CA ALA A 111 -16.73 -41.00 9.15
C ALA A 111 -17.82 -39.92 9.22
N ILE A 112 -17.50 -38.69 8.82
CA ILE A 112 -18.46 -37.56 8.85
C ILE A 112 -19.54 -37.71 7.79
N LEU A 113 -19.18 -38.21 6.60
CA LEU A 113 -20.13 -38.43 5.52
C LEU A 113 -21.13 -39.54 5.86
N VAL A 114 -20.65 -40.70 6.31
CA VAL A 114 -21.51 -41.85 6.63
C VAL A 114 -22.36 -41.58 7.86
N ALA A 115 -21.78 -41.05 8.94
CA ALA A 115 -22.52 -40.79 10.17
C ALA A 115 -23.59 -39.69 10.00
N GLY A 116 -23.27 -38.61 9.27
CA GLY A 116 -24.25 -37.58 8.95
C GLY A 116 -25.35 -38.09 8.02
N GLY A 117 -24.98 -38.81 6.94
CA GLY A 117 -25.94 -39.42 6.01
C GLY A 117 -26.90 -40.39 6.71
N LEU A 118 -26.40 -41.27 7.57
CA LEU A 118 -27.22 -42.17 8.38
C LEU A 118 -28.13 -41.38 9.35
N GLY A 119 -27.61 -40.33 9.98
CA GLY A 119 -28.39 -39.45 10.85
C GLY A 119 -29.59 -38.81 10.13
N PHE A 120 -29.41 -38.36 8.89
CA PHE A 120 -30.50 -37.78 8.10
C PHE A 120 -31.56 -38.80 7.73
N LEU A 121 -31.17 -40.04 7.40
CA LEU A 121 -32.12 -41.12 7.13
C LEU A 121 -32.94 -41.46 8.39
N LEU A 122 -32.27 -41.56 9.54
CA LEU A 122 -32.92 -41.93 10.81
C LEU A 122 -33.94 -40.91 11.28
N VAL A 123 -33.76 -39.61 11.01
CA VAL A 123 -34.74 -38.56 11.35
C VAL A 123 -36.09 -38.79 10.70
N PHE A 124 -36.11 -39.28 9.46
CA PHE A 124 -37.36 -39.55 8.74
C PHE A 124 -38.00 -40.89 9.12
N CYS A 125 -37.22 -41.82 9.68
CA CYS A 125 -37.71 -43.13 10.11
C CYS A 125 -38.24 -43.15 11.56
N MET A 126 -37.94 -42.13 12.37
CA MET A 126 -38.34 -42.10 13.77
C MET A 126 -39.75 -41.51 13.97
N PRO A 127 -40.62 -42.15 14.78
CA PRO A 127 -41.99 -41.66 15.04
C PRO A 127 -42.04 -40.29 15.73
N SER A 128 -40.99 -39.94 16.47
CA SER A 128 -40.86 -38.67 17.17
C SER A 128 -39.77 -37.81 16.55
N PHE A 129 -40.15 -36.63 16.05
CA PHE A 129 -39.21 -35.65 15.49
C PHE A 129 -38.14 -35.24 16.49
N ILE A 130 -38.49 -35.04 17.76
CA ILE A 130 -37.54 -34.61 18.79
C ILE A 130 -36.45 -35.67 18.97
N VAL A 131 -36.86 -36.93 19.10
CA VAL A 131 -35.94 -38.07 19.26
C VAL A 131 -35.08 -38.22 18.01
N GLY A 132 -35.68 -38.20 16.82
CA GLY A 132 -34.95 -38.25 15.55
C GLY A 132 -33.93 -37.12 15.43
N PHE A 133 -34.32 -35.89 15.74
CA PHE A 133 -33.45 -34.71 15.63
C PHE A 133 -32.27 -34.78 16.60
N PHE A 134 -32.48 -35.25 17.84
CA PHE A 134 -31.38 -35.50 18.78
C PHE A 134 -30.44 -36.59 18.28
N VAL A 135 -30.96 -37.67 17.72
CA VAL A 135 -30.15 -38.74 17.13
C VAL A 135 -29.32 -38.22 15.96
N LEU A 136 -29.88 -37.37 15.09
CA LEU A 136 -29.14 -36.69 14.03
C LEU A 136 -28.05 -35.77 14.58
N LEU A 137 -28.34 -34.97 15.60
CA LEU A 137 -27.33 -34.11 16.23
C LEU A 137 -26.18 -34.92 16.83
N LEU A 138 -26.47 -36.05 17.46
CA LEU A 138 -25.44 -36.94 18.02
C LEU A 138 -24.64 -37.65 16.91
N ALA A 139 -25.31 -38.18 15.90
CA ALA A 139 -24.68 -38.87 14.78
C ALA A 139 -23.75 -37.95 13.98
N TYR A 140 -24.15 -36.70 13.76
CA TYR A 140 -23.33 -35.70 13.08
C TYR A 140 -22.29 -35.06 14.00
N GLY A 141 -22.69 -34.67 15.21
CA GLY A 141 -21.86 -33.90 16.13
C GLY A 141 -20.72 -34.70 16.75
N THR A 142 -20.90 -36.00 16.98
CA THR A 142 -19.88 -36.85 17.63
C THR A 142 -18.61 -36.99 16.77
N PRO A 143 -18.69 -37.42 15.48
CA PRO A 143 -17.50 -37.48 14.64
C PRO A 143 -16.85 -36.12 14.40
N LEU A 144 -17.66 -35.07 14.22
CA LEU A 144 -17.17 -33.70 14.05
C LEU A 144 -16.40 -33.21 15.30
N GLY A 145 -16.92 -33.51 16.49
CA GLY A 145 -16.29 -33.17 17.76
C GLY A 145 -14.94 -33.85 17.95
N PHE A 146 -14.86 -35.16 17.66
CA PHE A 146 -13.59 -35.90 17.70
C PHE A 146 -12.57 -35.38 16.69
N TYR A 147 -13.01 -35.06 15.46
CA TYR A 147 -12.14 -34.43 14.46
C TYR A 147 -11.58 -33.09 14.96
N ILE A 148 -12.43 -32.21 15.50
CA ILE A 148 -12.02 -30.91 16.02
C ILE A 148 -11.02 -31.07 17.18
N HIS A 149 -11.20 -32.09 18.03
CA HIS A 149 -10.26 -32.39 19.11
C HIS A 149 -8.88 -32.79 18.58
N GLU A 150 -8.81 -33.73 17.64
CA GLU A 150 -7.54 -34.14 17.02
C GLU A 150 -6.88 -32.97 16.27
N ARG A 151 -7.68 -32.20 15.53
CA ARG A 151 -7.25 -31.01 14.81
C ARG A 151 -6.61 -29.98 15.75
N ASN A 152 -7.29 -29.64 16.83
CA ASN A 152 -6.84 -28.61 17.77
C ASN A 152 -5.54 -28.98 18.51
N ALA A 153 -5.23 -30.27 18.60
CA ALA A 153 -3.96 -30.75 19.14
C ALA A 153 -2.79 -30.55 18.16
N LYS A 154 -3.05 -30.51 16.84
CA LYS A 154 -2.04 -30.41 15.78
C LYS A 154 -1.78 -28.98 15.27
N VAL A 155 -2.63 -28.01 15.63
CA VAL A 155 -2.53 -26.63 15.16
C VAL A 155 -2.07 -25.67 16.27
N PRO A 156 -1.35 -24.58 15.93
CA PRO A 156 -0.96 -23.56 16.90
C PRO A 156 -2.19 -22.90 17.58
N PRO A 157 -2.03 -22.30 18.78
CA PRO A 157 -3.16 -21.77 19.57
C PRO A 157 -4.06 -20.78 18.81
N SER A 158 -3.48 -19.98 17.90
CA SER A 158 -4.20 -19.00 17.06
C SER A 158 -5.15 -19.64 16.04
N SER A 159 -4.90 -20.88 15.63
CA SER A 159 -5.64 -21.59 14.57
C SER A 159 -6.64 -22.62 15.11
N ARG A 160 -6.83 -22.69 16.43
CA ARG A 160 -7.80 -23.59 17.06
C ARG A 160 -9.24 -23.15 16.78
N VAL A 161 -10.12 -24.13 16.60
CA VAL A 161 -11.54 -23.95 16.26
C VAL A 161 -12.40 -24.41 17.45
N MET A 162 -13.60 -23.85 17.62
CA MET A 162 -14.49 -24.12 18.78
C MET A 162 -13.88 -23.82 20.17
N THR A 163 -12.88 -22.93 20.26
CA THR A 163 -12.44 -22.36 21.54
C THR A 163 -13.33 -21.19 21.96
N PRO A 164 -13.39 -20.79 23.25
CA PRO A 164 -14.14 -19.62 23.68
C PRO A 164 -13.79 -18.34 22.88
N ASP A 165 -12.49 -18.14 22.60
CA ASP A 165 -12.02 -17.02 21.78
C ASP A 165 -12.45 -17.15 20.31
N HIS A 166 -12.41 -18.36 19.75
CA HIS A 166 -12.86 -18.60 18.38
C HIS A 166 -14.35 -18.31 18.23
N ILE A 167 -15.18 -18.81 19.15
CA ILE A 167 -16.63 -18.62 19.16
C ILE A 167 -16.95 -17.13 19.30
N ARG A 168 -16.28 -16.41 20.22
CA ARG A 168 -16.42 -14.96 20.38
C ARG A 168 -16.06 -14.21 19.08
N ASN A 169 -14.98 -14.58 18.42
CA ASN A 169 -14.55 -13.93 17.18
C ASN A 169 -15.46 -14.28 15.99
N LEU A 170 -16.07 -15.46 16.00
CA LEU A 170 -17.03 -15.89 14.98
C LEU A 170 -18.36 -15.15 15.13
N THR A 171 -18.85 -15.00 16.37
CA THR A 171 -20.09 -14.27 16.66
C THR A 171 -19.94 -12.78 16.35
N ILE A 172 -18.83 -12.15 16.74
CA ILE A 172 -18.52 -10.77 16.36
C ILE A 172 -18.51 -10.60 14.82
N ARG A 173 -17.89 -11.55 14.09
CA ARG A 173 -17.85 -11.52 12.61
C ARG A 173 -19.25 -11.61 11.99
N TYR A 174 -20.12 -12.45 12.52
CA TYR A 174 -21.48 -12.61 12.00
C TYR A 174 -22.35 -11.38 12.30
N LEU A 175 -22.25 -10.84 13.53
CA LEU A 175 -22.95 -9.61 13.93
C LEU A 175 -22.50 -8.40 13.11
N ALA A 176 -21.19 -8.28 12.82
CA ALA A 176 -20.66 -7.22 11.98
C ALA A 176 -21.21 -7.27 10.54
N ARG A 177 -21.39 -8.47 9.96
CA ARG A 177 -22.04 -8.62 8.64
C ARG A 177 -23.52 -8.23 8.66
N MET A 178 -24.18 -8.36 9.80
CA MET A 178 -25.57 -7.93 9.99
C MET A 178 -25.70 -6.46 10.41
N GLY A 179 -24.59 -5.69 10.42
CA GLY A 179 -24.59 -4.26 10.72
C GLY A 179 -24.58 -3.91 12.21
N ILE A 180 -24.51 -4.90 13.12
CA ILE A 180 -24.50 -4.69 14.57
C ILE A 180 -23.05 -4.63 15.05
N ARG A 181 -22.60 -3.43 15.44
CA ARG A 181 -21.20 -3.15 15.83
C ARG A 181 -21.03 -3.24 17.35
N ILE A 182 -20.55 -4.38 17.85
CA ILE A 182 -20.25 -4.58 19.28
C ILE A 182 -18.81 -5.10 19.41
N GLY A 183 -17.91 -4.31 20.01
CA GLY A 183 -16.54 -4.71 20.36
C GLY A 183 -15.43 -3.76 19.85
N GLY A 184 -14.31 -3.69 20.57
CA GLY A 184 -13.24 -2.70 20.39
C GLY A 184 -12.37 -2.83 19.12
N THR A 185 -11.75 -1.72 18.75
CA THR A 185 -11.06 -1.41 17.47
C THR A 185 -9.99 -2.41 17.04
N LYS A 186 -9.30 -3.08 17.97
CA LYS A 186 -8.22 -4.05 17.66
C LYS A 186 -8.73 -5.36 17.05
N THR A 187 -9.92 -5.83 17.44
CA THR A 187 -10.52 -7.06 16.88
C THR A 187 -11.22 -6.78 15.54
N GLN A 188 -11.61 -5.53 15.30
CA GLN A 188 -12.27 -5.07 14.07
C GLN A 188 -11.30 -5.02 12.87
N GLN A 189 -10.06 -4.54 13.07
CA GLN A 189 -9.03 -4.49 12.02
C GLN A 189 -8.58 -5.88 11.55
N ALA A 190 -8.55 -6.87 12.44
CA ALA A 190 -8.14 -8.23 12.10
C ALA A 190 -9.15 -8.97 11.18
N ALA A 191 -10.39 -8.49 11.05
CA ALA A 191 -11.45 -9.14 10.26
C ALA A 191 -11.69 -8.49 8.89
N VAL A 192 -11.40 -7.19 8.75
CA VAL A 192 -11.61 -6.40 7.52
C VAL A 192 -10.29 -6.07 6.82
N GLY A 193 -9.17 -6.29 7.53
CA GLY A 193 -7.86 -5.79 7.13
C GLY A 193 -7.75 -4.28 7.32
N PRO A 194 -6.56 -3.71 7.10
CA PRO A 194 -6.38 -2.27 7.14
C PRO A 194 -7.24 -1.54 6.09
N ASP A 195 -7.62 -0.30 6.38
CA ASP A 195 -8.41 0.56 5.48
C ASP A 195 -7.51 1.13 4.37
N ILE A 196 -7.13 0.24 3.45
CA ILE A 196 -6.36 0.53 2.26
C ILE A 196 -7.02 -0.17 1.08
N ARG A 197 -7.22 0.58 0.00
CA ARG A 197 -7.81 0.08 -1.25
C ARG A 197 -6.80 0.18 -2.37
N PHE A 198 -6.47 -0.96 -2.98
CA PHE A 198 -5.61 -0.99 -4.15
C PHE A 198 -6.37 -0.67 -5.43
N ILE A 199 -5.72 0.07 -6.30
CA ILE A 199 -6.20 0.44 -7.63
C ILE A 199 -5.11 0.04 -8.62
N GLY A 200 -5.40 -0.97 -9.43
CA GLY A 200 -4.50 -1.39 -10.49
C GLY A 200 -4.52 -0.43 -11.68
N LYS A 201 -3.40 -0.33 -12.41
CA LYS A 201 -3.34 0.44 -13.66
C LYS A 201 -3.78 -0.38 -14.86
N SER A 202 -4.19 0.32 -15.92
CA SER A 202 -4.43 -0.30 -17.23
C SER A 202 -3.12 -0.76 -17.89
N SER A 203 -3.21 -1.73 -18.81
CA SER A 203 -2.06 -2.25 -19.57
C SER A 203 -1.38 -1.22 -20.48
N THR A 204 -2.06 -0.11 -20.79
CA THR A 204 -1.49 1.00 -21.56
C THR A 204 -0.75 2.01 -20.66
N GLY A 205 -0.76 1.81 -19.34
CA GLY A 205 -0.19 2.73 -18.36
C GLY A 205 -0.98 4.04 -18.19
N ARG A 206 -2.04 4.26 -18.98
CA ARG A 206 -2.93 5.42 -18.92
C ARG A 206 -4.26 5.03 -18.27
N GLY A 207 -4.49 5.53 -17.07
CA GLY A 207 -5.73 5.34 -16.32
C GLY A 207 -5.78 4.06 -15.47
N ASP A 208 -6.84 3.96 -14.67
CA ASP A 208 -7.06 2.86 -13.75
C ASP A 208 -7.81 1.71 -14.41
N ASP A 209 -7.55 0.49 -13.94
CA ASP A 209 -8.36 -0.69 -14.25
C ASP A 209 -9.14 -1.14 -12.99
N PRO A 210 -10.44 -0.81 -12.89
CA PRO A 210 -11.28 -1.30 -11.80
C PRO A 210 -11.41 -2.82 -11.78
N THR A 211 -11.19 -3.50 -12.92
CA THR A 211 -11.35 -4.95 -13.02
C THR A 211 -10.17 -5.72 -12.43
N SER A 212 -8.93 -5.23 -12.58
CA SER A 212 -7.74 -5.82 -11.92
C SER A 212 -7.86 -5.75 -10.40
N SER A 213 -8.33 -4.62 -9.89
CA SER A 213 -8.57 -4.38 -8.47
C SER A 213 -9.59 -5.37 -7.88
N ARG A 214 -10.73 -5.59 -8.56
CA ARG A 214 -11.75 -6.58 -8.14
C ARG A 214 -11.26 -8.04 -8.25
N ARG A 215 -10.39 -8.34 -9.23
CA ARG A 215 -9.81 -9.68 -9.41
C ARG A 215 -8.91 -10.06 -8.23
N VAL A 216 -8.10 -9.13 -7.75
CA VAL A 216 -7.18 -9.41 -6.62
C VAL A 216 -7.88 -9.49 -5.28
N GLU A 217 -8.98 -8.76 -5.07
CA GLU A 217 -9.71 -8.72 -3.78
C GLU A 217 -10.15 -10.11 -3.26
N ASN A 218 -10.49 -11.02 -4.17
CA ASN A 218 -10.91 -12.39 -3.83
C ASN A 218 -9.77 -13.42 -3.89
N SER A 219 -8.54 -12.98 -4.17
CA SER A 219 -7.39 -13.87 -4.35
C SER A 219 -6.76 -14.25 -3.01
N ARG A 220 -6.22 -15.47 -2.95
CA ARG A 220 -5.37 -15.91 -1.83
C ARG A 220 -4.17 -14.96 -1.71
N GLY A 221 -3.86 -14.53 -0.49
CA GLY A 221 -2.74 -13.61 -0.23
C GLY A 221 -3.10 -12.12 -0.30
N PHE A 222 -4.34 -11.74 -0.69
CA PHE A 222 -4.74 -10.33 -0.78
C PHE A 222 -4.68 -9.61 0.57
N LEU A 223 -5.16 -10.27 1.63
CA LEU A 223 -5.08 -9.72 2.98
C LEU A 223 -3.62 -9.53 3.42
N ALA A 224 -2.75 -10.50 3.14
CA ALA A 224 -1.32 -10.40 3.44
C ALA A 224 -0.64 -9.26 2.66
N ALA A 225 -1.01 -9.07 1.39
CA ALA A 225 -0.53 -7.93 0.59
C ALA A 225 -1.01 -6.59 1.16
N LYS A 226 -2.28 -6.50 1.59
CA LYS A 226 -2.83 -5.31 2.26
C LYS A 226 -2.10 -5.02 3.57
N GLU A 227 -1.91 -6.01 4.42
CA GLU A 227 -1.21 -5.89 5.70
C GLU A 227 0.25 -5.47 5.50
N LEU A 228 0.95 -6.08 4.54
CA LEU A 228 2.33 -5.72 4.18
C LEU A 228 2.45 -4.24 3.78
N VAL A 229 1.61 -3.79 2.85
CA VAL A 229 1.66 -2.41 2.35
C VAL A 229 1.27 -1.44 3.46
N TYR A 230 0.24 -1.75 4.24
CA TYR A 230 -0.18 -0.91 5.36
C TYR A 230 0.91 -0.80 6.42
N ASP A 231 1.51 -1.91 6.85
CA ASP A 231 2.62 -1.92 7.81
C ASP A 231 3.82 -1.12 7.28
N ALA A 232 4.17 -1.28 6.01
CA ALA A 232 5.23 -0.52 5.36
C ALA A 232 4.95 1.00 5.40
N ILE A 233 3.73 1.43 5.08
CA ILE A 233 3.32 2.85 5.13
C ILE A 233 3.35 3.37 6.57
N MET A 234 2.77 2.65 7.53
CA MET A 234 2.74 3.04 8.95
C MET A 234 4.16 3.18 9.53
N ARG A 235 5.09 2.34 9.09
CA ARG A 235 6.51 2.41 9.45
C ARG A 235 7.31 3.44 8.64
N ARG A 236 6.67 4.18 7.72
CA ARG A 236 7.31 5.18 6.84
C ARG A 236 8.43 4.58 5.98
N ALA A 237 8.22 3.35 5.50
CA ALA A 237 9.15 2.71 4.59
C ALA A 237 9.13 3.43 3.23
N THR A 238 10.30 3.58 2.60
CA THR A 238 10.42 4.08 1.22
C THR A 238 10.37 2.97 0.20
N ASP A 239 10.82 1.76 0.58
CA ASP A 239 10.87 0.61 -0.29
C ASP A 239 10.51 -0.67 0.49
N VAL A 240 9.75 -1.56 -0.15
CA VAL A 240 9.46 -2.92 0.31
C VAL A 240 10.19 -3.88 -0.62
N HIS A 241 10.94 -4.82 -0.05
CA HIS A 241 11.67 -5.83 -0.81
C HIS A 241 11.12 -7.22 -0.45
N LEU A 242 10.65 -7.93 -1.47
CA LEU A 242 10.22 -9.32 -1.41
C LEU A 242 11.30 -10.18 -2.06
N GLU A 243 11.95 -11.02 -1.27
CA GLU A 243 13.13 -11.78 -1.69
C GLU A 243 12.89 -13.28 -1.50
N PRO A 244 12.81 -14.06 -2.59
CA PRO A 244 12.59 -15.49 -2.49
C PRO A 244 13.83 -16.18 -1.94
N LYS A 245 13.61 -17.08 -0.99
CA LYS A 245 14.56 -18.08 -0.50
C LYS A 245 13.99 -19.46 -0.76
N ASP A 246 14.69 -20.53 -0.39
CA ASP A 246 14.24 -21.90 -0.68
C ASP A 246 12.83 -22.20 -0.15
N ASP A 247 12.59 -21.97 1.14
CA ASP A 247 11.31 -22.33 1.80
C ASP A 247 10.41 -21.13 2.16
N GLU A 248 10.89 -19.90 1.97
CA GLU A 248 10.17 -18.67 2.36
C GLU A 248 10.39 -17.53 1.37
N VAL A 249 9.53 -16.51 1.45
CA VAL A 249 9.78 -15.20 0.84
C VAL A 249 10.11 -14.22 1.97
N GLY A 250 11.37 -13.84 2.06
CA GLY A 250 11.84 -12.86 3.02
C GLY A 250 11.33 -11.47 2.68
N VAL A 251 10.92 -10.71 3.70
CA VAL A 251 10.49 -9.33 3.55
C VAL A 251 11.51 -8.41 4.22
N ARG A 252 11.92 -7.36 3.51
CA ARG A 252 12.76 -6.30 4.07
C ARG A 252 12.17 -4.94 3.74
N LEU A 253 12.11 -4.06 4.74
CA LEU A 253 11.65 -2.69 4.59
C LEU A 253 12.82 -1.73 4.63
N ARG A 254 12.87 -0.77 3.72
CA ARG A 254 13.79 0.37 3.83
C ARG A 254 13.11 1.48 4.61
N ILE A 255 13.53 1.70 5.84
CA ILE A 255 13.00 2.76 6.72
C ILE A 255 14.11 3.77 6.97
N ASP A 256 13.84 5.04 6.68
CA ASP A 256 14.82 6.13 6.82
C ASP A 256 16.19 5.84 6.16
N GLY A 257 16.16 5.14 5.01
CA GLY A 257 17.34 4.79 4.21
C GLY A 257 18.07 3.50 4.62
N VAL A 258 17.69 2.88 5.74
CA VAL A 258 18.30 1.65 6.26
C VAL A 258 17.37 0.46 6.04
N MET A 259 17.94 -0.70 5.69
CA MET A 259 17.20 -1.94 5.49
C MET A 259 16.95 -2.65 6.82
N TYR A 260 15.70 -3.00 7.09
CA TYR A 260 15.30 -3.79 8.24
C TYR A 260 14.61 -5.07 7.78
N PRO A 261 15.01 -6.24 8.30
CA PRO A 261 14.25 -7.46 8.09
C PRO A 261 12.93 -7.40 8.86
N THR A 262 11.88 -7.92 8.25
CA THR A 262 10.58 -8.14 8.91
C THR A 262 10.21 -9.61 8.81
N GLU A 263 9.09 -9.99 9.42
CA GLU A 263 8.54 -11.34 9.26
C GLU A 263 8.28 -11.61 7.78
N GLY A 264 8.76 -12.77 7.31
CA GLY A 264 8.58 -13.23 5.95
C GLY A 264 7.23 -13.91 5.73
N PHE A 265 7.02 -14.41 4.52
CA PHE A 265 5.89 -15.28 4.21
C PHE A 265 6.37 -16.69 3.91
N ASP A 266 5.55 -17.68 4.25
CA ASP A 266 5.69 -19.02 3.67
C ASP A 266 5.71 -18.91 2.14
N ARG A 267 6.52 -19.74 1.49
CA ARG A 267 6.69 -19.76 0.03
C ARG A 267 5.39 -19.56 -0.75
N SER A 268 4.37 -20.33 -0.40
CA SER A 268 3.06 -20.31 -1.09
C SER A 268 2.30 -19.00 -0.95
N ILE A 269 2.39 -18.33 0.21
CA ILE A 269 1.72 -17.04 0.46
C ILE A 269 2.53 -15.94 -0.22
N GLY A 270 3.86 -15.96 -0.10
CA GLY A 270 4.74 -14.98 -0.74
C GLY A 270 4.60 -14.97 -2.26
N GLU A 271 4.53 -16.12 -2.92
CA GLU A 271 4.26 -16.19 -4.35
C GLU A 271 2.88 -15.67 -4.74
N ALA A 272 1.86 -15.88 -3.90
CA ALA A 272 0.53 -15.32 -4.12
C ALA A 272 0.52 -13.79 -4.00
N VAL A 273 1.25 -13.24 -3.01
CA VAL A 273 1.45 -11.79 -2.84
C VAL A 273 2.17 -11.18 -4.05
N LEU A 274 3.22 -11.83 -4.56
CA LEU A 274 3.90 -11.39 -5.79
C LEU A 274 2.94 -11.33 -6.99
N ASN A 275 2.12 -12.36 -7.18
CA ASN A 275 1.14 -12.39 -8.28
C ASN A 275 0.10 -11.27 -8.16
N ILE A 276 -0.34 -10.91 -6.93
CA ILE A 276 -1.26 -9.79 -6.70
C ILE A 276 -0.65 -8.48 -7.17
N PHE A 277 0.60 -8.20 -6.80
CA PHE A 277 1.28 -6.99 -7.24
C PHE A 277 1.49 -6.97 -8.76
N LYS A 278 1.77 -8.11 -9.40
CA LYS A 278 1.85 -8.20 -10.87
C LYS A 278 0.53 -7.86 -11.54
N VAL A 279 -0.59 -8.38 -11.02
CA VAL A 279 -1.93 -8.03 -11.54
C VAL A 279 -2.21 -6.53 -11.39
N LEU A 280 -1.93 -5.96 -10.21
CA LEU A 280 -2.13 -4.53 -9.94
C LEU A 280 -1.24 -3.65 -10.82
N GLY A 281 -0.01 -4.09 -11.08
CA GLY A 281 0.99 -3.40 -11.89
C GLY A 281 0.85 -3.57 -13.41
N ALA A 282 -0.18 -4.28 -13.88
CA ALA A 282 -0.34 -4.69 -15.28
C ALA A 282 0.87 -5.47 -15.86
N MET A 283 1.49 -6.31 -15.03
CA MET A 283 2.63 -7.17 -15.38
C MET A 283 2.15 -8.59 -15.73
N ASP A 284 2.94 -9.33 -16.51
CA ASP A 284 2.63 -10.71 -16.89
C ASP A 284 2.97 -11.68 -15.75
N ILE A 285 1.93 -12.30 -15.17
CA ILE A 285 2.03 -13.26 -14.07
C ILE A 285 2.76 -14.55 -14.49
N THR A 286 2.64 -14.93 -15.76
CA THR A 286 3.20 -16.19 -16.29
C THR A 286 4.70 -16.08 -16.52
N GLU A 287 5.19 -14.90 -16.91
CA GLU A 287 6.61 -14.64 -17.07
C GLU A 287 7.25 -14.34 -15.70
N ARG A 288 8.19 -15.17 -15.26
CA ARG A 288 8.85 -15.05 -13.94
C ARG A 288 10.38 -14.93 -14.04
N ARG A 289 10.94 -15.02 -15.24
CA ARG A 289 12.39 -15.08 -15.51
C ARG A 289 12.92 -13.73 -15.96
N ARG A 290 12.17 -13.02 -16.80
CA ARG A 290 12.56 -11.71 -17.33
C ARG A 290 12.24 -10.57 -16.35
N PRO A 291 13.04 -9.50 -16.33
CA PRO A 291 12.68 -8.29 -15.61
C PRO A 291 11.37 -7.70 -16.13
N GLN A 292 10.57 -7.17 -15.21
CA GLN A 292 9.32 -6.49 -15.52
C GLN A 292 9.17 -5.28 -14.60
N ASP A 293 8.57 -4.21 -15.12
CA ASP A 293 8.26 -2.99 -14.39
C ASP A 293 6.75 -2.73 -14.45
N GLY A 294 6.20 -2.19 -13.37
CA GLY A 294 4.78 -1.88 -13.26
C GLY A 294 4.53 -0.76 -12.26
N SER A 295 3.28 -0.30 -12.18
CA SER A 295 2.88 0.62 -11.11
C SER A 295 1.41 0.45 -10.77
N PHE A 296 1.06 0.73 -9.53
CA PHE A 296 -0.32 0.70 -9.04
C PHE A 296 -0.51 1.80 -8.00
N ARG A 297 -1.77 2.08 -7.63
CA ARG A 297 -2.11 3.10 -6.64
C ARG A 297 -2.78 2.48 -5.44
N ALA A 298 -2.66 3.10 -4.28
CA ALA A 298 -3.42 2.74 -3.11
C ALA A 298 -4.08 3.98 -2.52
N ILE A 299 -5.37 3.87 -2.18
CA ILE A 299 -6.13 4.90 -1.50
C ILE A 299 -6.25 4.54 -0.02
N MET A 300 -5.91 5.50 0.83
CA MET A 300 -6.19 5.52 2.26
C MET A 300 -7.17 6.68 2.56
N PRO A 301 -7.83 6.71 3.73
CA PRO A 301 -8.81 7.76 4.06
C PRO A 301 -8.27 9.19 3.96
N ASP A 302 -6.98 9.37 4.20
CA ASP A 302 -6.29 10.66 4.30
C ASP A 302 -5.45 11.01 3.07
N ARG A 303 -5.10 10.03 2.22
CA ARG A 303 -4.16 10.24 1.11
C ARG A 303 -4.16 9.14 0.07
N GLU A 304 -3.68 9.50 -1.12
CA GLU A 304 -3.39 8.59 -2.22
C GLU A 304 -1.88 8.37 -2.35
N ILE A 305 -1.48 7.13 -2.59
CA ILE A 305 -0.08 6.71 -2.64
C ILE A 305 0.16 5.93 -3.93
N ASP A 306 1.16 6.35 -4.69
CA ASP A 306 1.61 5.65 -5.89
C ASP A 306 2.70 4.63 -5.52
N PHE A 307 2.69 3.49 -6.21
CA PHE A 307 3.70 2.45 -6.04
C PHE A 307 4.34 2.13 -7.38
N ARG A 308 5.67 2.10 -7.42
CA ARG A 308 6.43 1.55 -8.54
C ARG A 308 6.91 0.16 -8.21
N LEU A 309 6.69 -0.76 -9.14
CA LEU A 309 7.02 -2.17 -9.03
C LEU A 309 8.16 -2.48 -9.99
N ALA A 310 9.15 -3.23 -9.51
CA ALA A 310 10.14 -3.87 -10.36
C ALA A 310 10.30 -5.32 -9.91
N SER A 311 10.18 -6.26 -10.84
CA SER A 311 10.42 -7.68 -10.59
C SER A 311 11.57 -8.21 -11.43
N GLN A 312 12.27 -9.21 -10.90
CA GLN A 312 13.42 -9.84 -11.55
C GLN A 312 13.47 -11.31 -11.17
N GLY A 313 13.58 -12.19 -12.18
CA GLY A 313 13.86 -13.60 -11.96
C GLY A 313 15.22 -13.82 -11.31
N THR A 314 15.26 -14.65 -10.28
CA THR A 314 16.47 -15.07 -9.54
C THR A 314 16.52 -16.59 -9.45
N ARG A 315 17.65 -17.13 -8.94
CA ARG A 315 17.82 -18.58 -8.76
C ARG A 315 16.70 -19.23 -7.94
N HIS A 316 16.26 -18.55 -6.88
CA HIS A 316 15.28 -19.10 -5.95
C HIS A 316 13.84 -18.70 -6.30
N GLY A 317 13.60 -17.90 -7.33
CA GLY A 317 12.26 -17.42 -7.71
C GLY A 317 12.29 -15.96 -8.15
N GLU A 318 11.13 -15.31 -8.14
CA GLU A 318 11.02 -13.90 -8.54
C GLU A 318 11.23 -12.96 -7.34
N LYS A 319 12.23 -12.08 -7.44
CA LYS A 319 12.42 -10.98 -6.49
C LYS A 319 11.57 -9.80 -6.95
N MET A 320 10.94 -9.10 -6.01
CA MET A 320 10.20 -7.87 -6.30
C MET A 320 10.57 -6.77 -5.33
N SER A 321 10.67 -5.55 -5.84
CA SER A 321 10.74 -4.33 -5.04
C SER A 321 9.57 -3.42 -5.35
N LEU A 322 8.97 -2.87 -4.29
CA LEU A 322 7.94 -1.86 -4.35
C LEU A 322 8.53 -0.57 -3.81
N ARG A 323 8.57 0.48 -4.61
CA ARG A 323 8.90 1.83 -4.15
C ARG A 323 7.62 2.57 -3.82
N ILE A 324 7.55 3.14 -2.63
CA ILE A 324 6.40 3.89 -2.11
C ILE A 324 6.60 5.36 -2.45
N LEU A 325 5.70 5.93 -3.25
CA LEU A 325 5.70 7.32 -3.67
C LEU A 325 4.49 8.01 -3.03
N ASP A 326 4.71 8.55 -1.85
CA ASP A 326 3.70 9.23 -1.07
C ASP A 326 3.76 10.75 -1.33
N GLN A 327 2.79 11.25 -2.10
CA GLN A 327 2.75 12.64 -2.53
C GLN A 327 2.48 13.62 -1.38
N THR A 328 1.88 13.17 -0.28
CA THR A 328 1.56 14.03 0.87
C THR A 328 2.78 14.43 1.71
N ASN A 329 3.91 13.74 1.51
CA ASN A 329 5.15 14.00 2.23
C ASN A 329 6.16 14.83 1.39
N SER A 330 5.71 15.52 0.33
CA SER A 330 6.58 16.42 -0.42
C SER A 330 6.96 17.62 0.45
N ILE A 331 8.27 17.92 0.49
CA ILE A 331 8.78 19.09 1.20
C ILE A 331 8.46 20.31 0.34
N ALA A 332 7.69 21.26 0.90
CA ALA A 332 7.18 22.40 0.15
C ALA A 332 8.15 23.58 0.11
N SER A 333 9.08 23.66 1.07
CA SER A 333 9.99 24.81 1.20
C SER A 333 11.42 24.43 1.57
N LEU A 334 12.38 25.30 1.24
CA LEU A 334 13.78 25.13 1.66
C LEU A 334 13.94 25.12 3.19
N SER A 335 13.02 25.76 3.91
CA SER A 335 13.05 25.86 5.38
C SER A 335 12.77 24.52 6.08
N GLU A 336 11.98 23.66 5.45
CA GLU A 336 11.61 22.34 5.96
C GLU A 336 12.70 21.27 5.79
N LEU A 337 13.73 21.54 4.97
CA LEU A 337 14.87 20.64 4.74
C LEU A 337 15.77 20.45 5.98
N GLY A 338 15.49 21.16 7.08
CA GLY A 338 16.29 21.08 8.32
C GLY A 338 17.62 21.83 8.23
N LEU A 339 17.73 22.75 7.26
CA LEU A 339 18.90 23.59 7.06
C LEU A 339 18.97 24.72 8.11
N ARG A 340 20.16 25.30 8.28
CA ARG A 340 20.30 26.52 9.10
C ARG A 340 19.65 27.69 8.39
N LYS A 341 19.05 28.61 9.16
CA LYS A 341 18.47 29.85 8.64
C LYS A 341 19.38 30.59 7.66
N GLN A 342 20.64 30.83 8.03
CA GLN A 342 21.64 31.45 7.15
C GLN A 342 21.83 30.73 5.80
N LEU A 343 21.73 29.40 5.79
CA LEU A 343 21.88 28.61 4.57
C LEU A 343 20.60 28.66 3.72
N VAL A 344 19.43 28.66 4.36
CA VAL A 344 18.14 28.87 3.70
C VAL A 344 18.11 30.25 3.04
N ASP A 345 18.53 31.31 3.74
CA ASP A 345 18.57 32.67 3.21
C ASP A 345 19.53 32.76 2.00
N LYS A 346 20.71 32.13 2.10
CA LYS A 346 21.68 32.04 1.00
C LYS A 346 21.12 31.30 -0.21
N LEU A 347 20.54 30.11 0.01
CA LEU A 347 19.92 29.33 -1.06
C LEU A 347 18.78 30.11 -1.70
N GLY A 348 17.90 30.74 -0.91
CA GLY A 348 16.82 31.59 -1.42
C GLY A 348 17.31 32.72 -2.31
N THR A 349 18.48 33.30 -2.02
CA THR A 349 19.11 34.29 -2.90
C THR A 349 19.65 33.66 -4.19
N ILE A 350 20.33 32.51 -4.09
CA ILE A 350 20.92 31.80 -5.24
C ILE A 350 19.85 31.30 -6.21
N VAL A 351 18.77 30.69 -5.71
CA VAL A 351 17.74 30.07 -6.56
C VAL A 351 16.89 31.11 -7.32
N LYS A 352 16.88 32.37 -6.86
CA LYS A 352 16.14 33.49 -7.48
C LYS A 352 16.99 34.32 -8.43
N GLN A 353 18.27 33.98 -8.61
CA GLN A 353 19.13 34.62 -9.60
C GLN A 353 18.50 34.58 -11.00
N PRO A 354 18.73 35.61 -11.84
CA PRO A 354 18.16 35.65 -13.18
C PRO A 354 18.69 34.53 -14.07
N HIS A 355 19.96 34.16 -13.89
CA HIS A 355 20.60 33.10 -14.64
C HIS A 355 21.73 32.46 -13.84
N GLY A 356 22.12 31.26 -14.26
CA GLY A 356 23.22 30.52 -13.66
C GLY A 356 22.88 29.06 -13.43
N LEU A 357 23.86 28.28 -12.97
CA LEU A 357 23.75 26.84 -12.79
C LEU A 357 23.87 26.50 -11.30
N PHE A 358 22.77 26.00 -10.72
CA PHE A 358 22.72 25.45 -9.38
C PHE A 358 22.68 23.93 -9.43
N LEU A 359 23.69 23.28 -8.84
CA LEU A 359 23.75 21.81 -8.84
C LEU A 359 23.65 21.25 -7.42
N CYS A 360 22.78 20.27 -7.27
CA CYS A 360 22.77 19.40 -6.11
C CYS A 360 23.59 18.13 -6.38
N CYS A 361 24.52 17.79 -5.50
CA CYS A 361 25.30 16.56 -5.61
C CYS A 361 25.21 15.69 -4.37
N GLY A 362 25.44 14.40 -4.58
CA GLY A 362 25.30 13.37 -3.56
C GLY A 362 24.94 12.02 -4.18
N PRO A 363 24.99 10.93 -3.39
CA PRO A 363 24.65 9.58 -3.85
C PRO A 363 23.14 9.43 -4.07
N THR A 364 22.72 8.26 -4.51
CA THR A 364 21.31 7.85 -4.53
C THR A 364 20.71 7.94 -3.13
N GLY A 365 19.49 8.49 -3.02
CA GLY A 365 18.79 8.62 -1.74
C GLY A 365 19.31 9.75 -0.83
N ALA A 366 20.16 10.64 -1.32
CA ALA A 366 20.62 11.82 -0.58
C ALA A 366 19.59 12.97 -0.49
N GLY A 367 18.42 12.85 -1.11
CA GLY A 367 17.41 13.91 -1.12
C GLY A 367 17.70 15.05 -2.10
N LYS A 368 18.47 14.79 -3.17
CA LYS A 368 18.78 15.78 -4.22
C LYS A 368 17.52 16.31 -4.88
N SER A 369 16.67 15.42 -5.39
CA SER A 369 15.40 15.78 -6.02
C SER A 369 14.52 16.57 -5.05
N THR A 370 14.37 16.11 -3.80
CA THR A 370 13.61 16.85 -2.77
C THR A 370 14.10 18.29 -2.58
N THR A 371 15.41 18.52 -2.66
CA THR A 371 16.01 19.85 -2.52
C THR A 371 15.81 20.71 -3.76
N LEU A 372 15.89 20.12 -4.97
CA LEU A 372 15.58 20.82 -6.20
C LEU A 372 14.10 21.21 -6.29
N PHE A 373 13.19 20.32 -5.90
CA PHE A 373 11.76 20.62 -5.86
C PHE A 373 11.46 21.74 -4.86
N ALA A 374 12.06 21.69 -3.66
CA ALA A 374 11.94 22.78 -2.70
C ALA A 374 12.52 24.11 -3.23
N ALA A 375 13.59 24.07 -4.03
CA ALA A 375 14.14 25.26 -4.68
C ALA A 375 13.21 25.80 -5.79
N LEU A 376 12.56 24.93 -6.57
CA LEU A 376 11.59 25.34 -7.58
C LEU A 376 10.35 25.99 -6.97
N HIS A 377 9.88 25.51 -5.81
CA HIS A 377 8.76 26.11 -5.09
C HIS A 377 9.04 27.53 -4.55
N GLU A 378 10.31 27.92 -4.42
CA GLU A 378 10.67 29.30 -4.06
C GLU A 378 10.50 30.28 -5.23
N ILE A 379 10.32 29.76 -6.46
CA ILE A 379 10.17 30.54 -7.67
C ILE A 379 8.69 30.64 -8.02
N ASP A 380 8.23 31.85 -8.33
CA ASP A 380 6.85 32.08 -8.74
C ASP A 380 6.60 31.52 -10.15
N SER A 381 5.98 30.34 -10.21
CA SER A 381 5.62 29.64 -11.46
C SER A 381 4.54 30.34 -12.28
N TYR A 382 3.82 31.32 -11.72
CA TYR A 382 2.88 32.14 -12.50
C TYR A 382 3.57 33.28 -13.24
N GLN A 383 4.73 33.72 -12.76
CA GLN A 383 5.51 34.80 -13.37
C GLN A 383 6.65 34.32 -14.24
N ARG A 384 7.16 33.11 -13.99
CA ARG A 384 8.29 32.52 -14.72
C ARG A 384 7.89 31.21 -15.38
N ASN A 385 8.28 31.03 -16.64
CA ASN A 385 8.11 29.78 -17.36
C ASN A 385 9.13 28.74 -16.86
N ILE A 386 8.66 27.79 -16.04
CA ILE A 386 9.47 26.72 -15.48
C ILE A 386 9.23 25.43 -16.27
N ILE A 387 10.31 24.88 -16.85
CA ILE A 387 10.28 23.61 -17.59
C ILE A 387 11.29 22.63 -17.01
N THR A 388 10.87 21.39 -16.79
CA THR A 388 11.71 20.34 -16.23
C THR A 388 11.79 19.12 -17.14
N VAL A 389 12.92 18.42 -17.10
CA VAL A 389 13.12 17.13 -17.76
C VAL A 389 13.60 16.11 -16.73
N GLU A 390 12.85 15.02 -16.55
CA GLU A 390 13.02 14.06 -15.45
C GLU A 390 12.97 12.61 -15.94
N ASP A 391 13.60 11.68 -15.22
CA ASP A 391 13.61 10.25 -15.53
C ASP A 391 13.44 9.41 -14.25
N PRO A 392 12.20 9.17 -13.80
CA PRO A 392 10.92 9.76 -14.23
C PRO A 392 10.49 10.97 -13.36
N VAL A 393 9.29 11.52 -13.60
CA VAL A 393 8.73 12.58 -12.73
C VAL A 393 8.33 11.98 -11.38
N GLU A 394 8.87 12.51 -10.29
CA GLU A 394 8.63 11.99 -8.92
C GLU A 394 7.38 12.57 -8.26
N TYR A 395 7.16 13.88 -8.40
CA TYR A 395 6.01 14.59 -7.86
C TYR A 395 5.48 15.59 -8.88
N ARG A 396 4.17 15.85 -8.86
CA ARG A 396 3.58 16.89 -9.70
C ARG A 396 3.73 18.24 -9.01
N ILE A 397 4.29 19.22 -9.73
CA ILE A 397 4.33 20.62 -9.30
C ILE A 397 3.29 21.39 -10.11
N GLU A 398 2.45 22.15 -9.43
CA GLU A 398 1.45 22.99 -10.08
C GLU A 398 2.14 24.07 -10.92
N ASN A 399 1.60 24.34 -12.11
CA ASN A 399 2.09 25.39 -13.03
C ASN A 399 3.56 25.24 -13.47
N VAL A 400 4.10 24.02 -13.41
CA VAL A 400 5.42 23.68 -13.96
C VAL A 400 5.24 22.67 -15.09
N THR A 401 5.88 22.92 -16.23
CA THR A 401 5.88 21.95 -17.34
C THR A 401 6.88 20.85 -17.04
N GLN A 402 6.40 19.64 -16.72
CA GLN A 402 7.26 18.49 -16.39
C GLN A 402 7.29 17.48 -17.53
N ILE A 403 8.47 17.28 -18.13
CA ILE A 403 8.70 16.35 -19.24
C ILE A 403 9.37 15.09 -18.68
N GLU A 404 8.68 13.96 -18.77
CA GLU A 404 9.25 12.65 -18.43
C GLU A 404 10.00 12.07 -19.64
N ILE A 405 11.22 11.58 -19.42
CA ILE A 405 12.04 10.94 -20.44
C ILE A 405 11.41 9.62 -20.89
N ASN A 406 11.13 9.50 -22.19
CA ASN A 406 10.66 8.27 -22.80
C ASN A 406 11.78 7.57 -23.58
N GLN A 407 12.55 6.74 -22.88
CA GLN A 407 13.65 5.97 -23.48
C GLN A 407 13.17 5.04 -24.63
N LYS A 408 11.94 4.50 -24.55
CA LYS A 408 11.38 3.62 -25.60
C LYS A 408 11.10 4.36 -26.90
N ALA A 409 10.84 5.66 -26.83
CA ALA A 409 10.66 6.53 -27.99
C ALA A 409 11.98 7.14 -28.49
N GLY A 410 13.12 6.78 -27.89
CA GLY A 410 14.43 7.35 -28.21
C GLY A 410 14.66 8.76 -27.67
N GLN A 411 13.78 9.27 -26.80
CA GLN A 411 13.90 10.62 -26.24
C GLN A 411 15.00 10.64 -25.17
N THR A 412 16.04 11.47 -25.36
CA THR A 412 17.15 11.64 -24.42
C THR A 412 17.08 12.96 -23.63
N PHE A 413 17.88 13.08 -22.56
CA PHE A 413 18.04 14.34 -21.80
C PHE A 413 18.56 15.48 -22.69
N ALA A 414 19.61 15.24 -23.47
CA ALA A 414 20.22 16.25 -24.33
C ALA A 414 19.25 16.77 -25.40
N GLU A 415 18.53 15.88 -26.10
CA GLU A 415 17.54 16.27 -27.11
C GLU A 415 16.37 17.04 -26.50
N SER A 416 15.84 16.55 -25.37
CA SER A 416 14.75 17.23 -24.66
C SER A 416 15.18 18.62 -24.22
N LEU A 417 16.38 18.76 -23.65
CA LEU A 417 16.94 20.03 -23.22
C LEU A 417 17.09 21.03 -24.38
N ARG A 418 17.58 20.60 -25.55
CA ARG A 418 17.62 21.46 -26.75
C ARG A 418 16.24 21.94 -27.17
N SER A 419 15.23 21.08 -27.05
CA SER A 419 13.85 21.44 -27.36
C SER A 419 13.31 22.46 -26.37
N ILE A 420 13.55 22.24 -25.07
CA ILE A 420 13.13 23.12 -23.97
C ILE A 420 13.67 24.54 -24.17
N LEU A 421 14.92 24.71 -24.59
CA LEU A 421 15.50 26.04 -24.83
C LEU A 421 14.84 26.83 -25.97
N ARG A 422 13.97 26.21 -26.78
CA ARG A 422 13.15 26.88 -27.80
C ARG A 422 11.71 27.12 -27.34
N GLN A 423 11.39 26.82 -26.09
CA GLN A 423 10.07 27.02 -25.47
C GLN A 423 10.04 28.29 -24.61
N ASP A 424 10.99 29.20 -24.77
CA ASP A 424 11.11 30.44 -24.00
C ASP A 424 11.09 30.22 -22.47
N PRO A 425 11.91 29.32 -21.90
CA PRO A 425 11.92 29.08 -20.47
C PRO A 425 12.67 30.20 -19.72
N ASP A 426 12.23 30.54 -18.52
CA ASP A 426 13.02 31.34 -17.57
C ASP A 426 13.90 30.42 -16.70
N VAL A 427 13.33 29.26 -16.34
CA VAL A 427 13.93 28.29 -15.44
C VAL A 427 13.88 26.90 -16.06
N VAL A 428 15.02 26.21 -16.02
CA VAL A 428 15.14 24.84 -16.53
C VAL A 428 15.63 23.91 -15.42
N MET A 429 14.93 22.81 -15.16
CA MET A 429 15.43 21.75 -14.27
C MET A 429 15.73 20.49 -15.07
N ILE A 430 16.94 19.97 -14.93
CA ILE A 430 17.40 18.73 -15.54
C ILE A 430 17.59 17.72 -14.42
N GLY A 431 16.86 16.60 -14.46
CA GLY A 431 16.87 15.60 -13.38
C GLY A 431 18.29 15.19 -12.97
N GLU A 432 19.17 14.96 -13.94
CA GLU A 432 20.60 14.73 -13.71
C GLU A 432 21.46 14.96 -14.95
N ILE A 433 22.73 15.32 -14.73
CA ILE A 433 23.77 15.37 -15.76
C ILE A 433 24.57 14.07 -15.70
N ARG A 434 24.39 13.20 -16.70
CA ARG A 434 25.11 11.93 -16.84
C ARG A 434 26.27 11.99 -17.84
N ASP A 435 26.16 12.84 -18.84
CA ASP A 435 27.04 12.90 -20.02
C ASP A 435 27.50 14.33 -20.34
N ALA A 436 28.55 14.41 -21.18
CA ALA A 436 29.20 15.65 -21.59
C ALA A 436 28.29 16.56 -22.42
N GLU A 437 27.38 15.98 -23.21
CA GLU A 437 26.48 16.75 -24.06
C GLU A 437 25.45 17.52 -23.22
N THR A 438 24.78 16.83 -22.31
CA THR A 438 23.84 17.42 -21.36
C THR A 438 24.53 18.46 -20.48
N ALA A 439 25.76 18.18 -20.02
CA ALA A 439 26.54 19.12 -19.21
C ALA A 439 26.84 20.43 -19.96
N ARG A 440 27.28 20.33 -21.22
CA ARG A 440 27.58 21.51 -22.06
C ARG A 440 26.32 22.33 -22.35
N ILE A 441 25.21 21.69 -22.70
CA ILE A 441 23.96 22.40 -22.98
C ILE A 441 23.44 23.09 -21.70
N ALA A 442 23.53 22.44 -20.53
CA ALA A 442 23.14 23.04 -19.26
C ALA A 442 23.97 24.29 -18.92
N CYS A 443 25.30 24.22 -19.09
CA CYS A 443 26.17 25.38 -18.85
C CYS A 443 25.95 26.50 -19.88
N GLN A 444 25.69 26.14 -21.14
CA GLN A 444 25.34 27.11 -22.18
C GLN A 444 24.03 27.82 -21.85
N ALA A 445 22.97 27.09 -21.49
CA ALA A 445 21.69 27.66 -21.09
C ALA A 445 21.85 28.65 -19.91
N ALA A 446 22.64 28.27 -18.91
CA ALA A 446 22.96 29.12 -17.77
C ALA A 446 23.70 30.41 -18.16
N ASN A 447 24.58 30.35 -19.18
CA ASN A 447 25.28 31.52 -19.70
C ASN A 447 24.40 32.40 -20.62
N THR A 448 23.37 31.83 -21.25
CA THR A 448 22.46 32.55 -22.14
C THR A 448 21.21 33.07 -21.43
N GLY A 449 21.28 33.30 -20.11
CA GLY A 449 20.22 34.00 -19.37
C GLY A 449 19.17 33.11 -18.68
N HIS A 450 19.39 31.80 -18.57
CA HIS A 450 18.45 30.88 -17.91
C HIS A 450 18.94 30.51 -16.51
N MET A 451 18.03 30.35 -15.56
CA MET A 451 18.37 29.70 -14.28
C MET A 451 18.22 28.18 -14.44
N VAL A 452 19.32 27.45 -14.27
CA VAL A 452 19.39 26.01 -14.51
C VAL A 452 19.62 25.26 -13.21
N PHE A 453 18.76 24.29 -12.94
CA PHE A 453 18.83 23.38 -11.81
C PHE A 453 19.22 21.98 -12.30
N SER A 454 20.17 21.32 -11.66
CA SER A 454 20.40 19.91 -11.97
C SER A 454 21.05 19.12 -10.83
N THR A 455 21.23 17.82 -11.05
CA THR A 455 21.96 16.96 -10.13
C THR A 455 23.17 16.28 -10.77
N VAL A 456 24.18 16.02 -9.95
CA VAL A 456 25.36 15.22 -10.31
C VAL A 456 25.63 14.20 -9.21
N HIS A 457 25.98 12.97 -9.59
CA HIS A 457 26.44 11.97 -8.63
C HIS A 457 27.92 12.21 -8.30
N ALA A 458 28.14 12.91 -7.19
CA ALA A 458 29.46 13.16 -6.62
C ALA A 458 29.39 13.12 -5.09
N ASN A 459 30.52 12.90 -4.43
CA ASN A 459 30.53 12.72 -2.98
C ASN A 459 30.50 14.03 -2.18
N ASP A 460 31.08 15.08 -2.75
CA ASP A 460 31.25 16.41 -2.17
C ASP A 460 31.27 17.47 -3.29
N THR A 461 31.26 18.75 -2.92
CA THR A 461 31.15 19.86 -3.87
C THR A 461 32.33 19.95 -4.83
N PHE A 462 33.55 19.68 -4.38
CA PHE A 462 34.74 19.77 -5.23
C PHE A 462 34.84 18.59 -6.18
N THR A 463 34.44 17.40 -5.74
CA THR A 463 34.31 16.21 -6.60
C THR A 463 33.25 16.45 -7.68
N ALA A 464 32.16 17.16 -7.37
CA ALA A 464 31.16 17.54 -8.38
C ALA A 464 31.73 18.53 -9.41
N LEU A 465 32.52 19.51 -8.96
CA LEU A 465 33.21 20.43 -9.86
C LEU A 465 34.18 19.69 -10.79
N TYR A 466 35.00 18.78 -10.25
CA TYR A 466 35.87 17.92 -11.05
C TYR A 466 35.09 17.06 -12.04
N ARG A 467 33.95 16.50 -11.62
CA ARG A 467 33.11 15.69 -12.50
C ARG A 467 32.66 16.46 -13.74
N LEU A 468 32.38 17.75 -13.64
CA LEU A 468 32.03 18.58 -14.80
C LEU A 468 33.23 18.80 -15.73
N ILE A 469 34.43 18.96 -15.18
CA ILE A 469 35.67 19.06 -15.95
C ILE A 469 35.97 17.72 -16.65
N ASP A 470 35.79 16.59 -15.97
CA ASP A 470 35.95 15.24 -16.53
C ASP A 470 34.91 14.93 -17.62
N LEU A 471 33.75 15.60 -17.58
CA LEU A 471 32.74 15.58 -18.65
C LEU A 471 33.07 16.57 -19.78
N GLU A 472 34.31 17.05 -19.84
CA GLU A 472 34.85 17.92 -20.90
C GLU A 472 34.10 19.26 -21.01
N VAL A 473 33.54 19.77 -19.91
CA VAL A 473 33.04 21.15 -19.87
C VAL A 473 34.23 22.08 -19.67
N GLU A 474 34.38 23.04 -20.58
CA GLU A 474 35.49 24.00 -20.55
C GLU A 474 35.50 24.82 -19.24
N PRO A 475 36.67 25.00 -18.59
CA PRO A 475 36.76 25.74 -17.32
C PRO A 475 36.20 27.16 -17.40
N PHE A 476 36.38 27.84 -18.54
CA PHE A 476 35.80 29.17 -18.76
C PHE A 476 34.27 29.14 -18.68
N MET A 477 33.64 28.15 -19.32
CA MET A 477 32.19 27.97 -19.33
C MET A 477 31.65 27.64 -17.93
N LEU A 478 32.39 26.84 -17.15
CA LEU A 478 32.05 26.54 -15.75
C LEU A 478 32.15 27.78 -14.87
N ALA A 479 33.23 28.56 -15.01
CA ALA A 479 33.45 29.76 -14.23
C ALA A 479 32.36 30.83 -14.45
N SER A 480 31.81 30.96 -15.67
CA SER A 480 30.73 31.89 -15.95
C SER A 480 29.34 31.35 -15.56
N SER A 481 29.10 30.04 -15.72
CA SER A 481 27.78 29.45 -15.52
C SER A 481 27.47 29.10 -14.06
N LEU A 482 28.43 28.61 -13.28
CA LEU A 482 28.14 28.08 -11.93
C LEU A 482 27.74 29.17 -10.94
N SER A 483 26.55 29.02 -10.35
CA SER A 483 26.08 29.85 -9.23
C SER A 483 26.52 29.25 -7.89
N ALA A 484 26.17 27.98 -7.66
CA ALA A 484 26.58 27.23 -6.49
C ALA A 484 26.48 25.71 -6.67
N LEU A 485 27.27 24.97 -5.88
CA LEU A 485 27.16 23.52 -5.72
C LEU A 485 26.72 23.20 -4.29
N LEU A 486 25.66 22.41 -4.13
CA LEU A 486 25.19 21.91 -2.86
C LEU A 486 25.44 20.40 -2.78
N ALA A 487 26.41 19.97 -1.98
CA ALA A 487 26.56 18.56 -1.65
C ALA A 487 25.66 18.19 -0.47
N GLN A 488 24.99 17.04 -0.57
CA GLN A 488 24.02 16.61 0.43
C GLN A 488 24.13 15.13 0.78
N ARG A 489 23.87 14.83 2.06
CA ARG A 489 23.56 13.49 2.59
C ARG A 489 22.33 13.58 3.48
N LEU A 490 21.67 12.45 3.71
CA LEU A 490 20.62 12.34 4.73
C LEU A 490 21.14 11.51 5.90
N ALA A 491 21.12 12.10 7.09
CA ALA A 491 21.34 11.41 8.35
C ALA A 491 19.98 11.14 9.02
N ARG A 492 19.86 10.01 9.72
CA ARG A 492 18.66 9.73 10.52
C ARG A 492 18.60 10.65 11.75
N ARG A 493 17.39 11.10 12.10
CA ARG A 493 17.15 11.91 13.30
C ARG A 493 16.94 11.00 14.50
N LEU A 494 17.60 11.27 15.61
CA LEU A 494 17.37 10.56 16.87
C LEU A 494 15.91 10.73 17.30
N CYS A 495 15.30 9.66 17.78
CA CYS A 495 13.95 9.72 18.33
C CYS A 495 13.92 10.69 19.53
N PRO A 496 13.02 11.68 19.56
CA PRO A 496 12.98 12.65 20.64
C PRO A 496 12.64 12.01 21.99
N ASP A 497 11.88 10.90 21.99
CA ASP A 497 11.30 10.32 23.19
C ASP A 497 12.21 9.29 23.89
N CYS A 498 13.12 8.64 23.14
CA CYS A 498 13.98 7.58 23.69
C CYS A 498 15.49 7.83 23.57
N LYS A 499 15.92 8.97 23.00
CA LYS A 499 17.35 9.28 22.92
C LYS A 499 17.96 9.45 24.31
N GLU A 500 19.13 8.86 24.52
CA GLU A 500 19.85 8.93 25.80
C GLU A 500 21.02 9.91 25.70
N PRO A 501 21.17 10.84 26.67
CA PRO A 501 22.35 11.67 26.78
C PRO A 501 23.55 10.84 27.26
N TYR A 502 24.74 11.17 26.77
CA TYR A 502 26.01 10.61 27.27
C TYR A 502 27.13 11.65 27.16
N GLN A 503 28.16 11.47 27.99
CA GLN A 503 29.35 12.31 27.94
C GLN A 503 30.29 11.81 26.83
N PRO A 504 30.62 12.65 25.84
CA PRO A 504 31.54 12.26 24.77
C PRO A 504 32.98 12.11 25.29
N ASN A 505 33.76 11.25 24.63
CA ASN A 505 35.18 11.09 24.94
C ASN A 505 35.92 12.44 24.71
N PRO A 506 36.66 12.98 25.70
CA PRO A 506 37.43 14.22 25.55
C PRO A 506 38.43 14.20 24.38
N GLU A 507 39.04 13.05 24.08
CA GLU A 507 39.95 12.93 22.93
C GLU A 507 39.23 13.12 21.60
N PHE A 508 37.98 12.63 21.52
CA PHE A 508 37.15 12.80 20.33
C PHE A 508 36.81 14.28 20.14
N LEU A 509 36.45 15.00 21.20
CA LEU A 509 36.17 16.44 21.13
C LEU A 509 37.37 17.24 20.61
N LYS A 510 38.58 16.93 21.09
CA LYS A 510 39.83 17.53 20.59
C LYS A 510 40.03 17.26 19.10
N LYS A 511 39.91 16.01 18.66
CA LYS A 511 40.04 15.63 17.23
C LYS A 511 38.97 16.27 16.34
N ALA A 512 37.78 16.51 16.88
CA ALA A 512 36.66 17.12 16.17
C ALA A 512 36.69 18.66 16.17
N ASN A 513 37.71 19.30 16.75
CA ASN A 513 37.80 20.75 16.97
C ASN A 513 36.57 21.33 17.68
N LEU A 514 35.98 20.56 18.61
CA LEU A 514 34.84 20.98 19.42
C LEU A 514 35.34 21.45 20.80
N PRO A 515 35.06 22.70 21.22
CA PRO A 515 35.48 23.19 22.53
C PRO A 515 34.77 22.40 23.65
N PRO A 516 35.51 21.71 24.56
CA PRO A 516 34.93 20.87 25.59
C PRO A 516 33.93 21.62 26.47
N ASP A 517 34.22 22.88 26.78
CA ASP A 517 33.42 23.71 27.67
C ASP A 517 32.03 24.07 27.11
N LYS A 518 31.85 23.98 25.78
CA LYS A 518 30.57 24.29 25.13
C LYS A 518 29.71 23.05 24.87
N VAL A 519 30.28 21.85 24.93
CA VAL A 519 29.58 20.59 24.61
C VAL A 519 29.24 19.85 25.90
N LYS A 520 28.02 20.06 26.42
CA LYS A 520 27.56 19.42 27.67
C LYS A 520 27.37 17.91 27.54
N CYS A 521 26.72 17.46 26.47
CA CYS A 521 26.46 16.05 26.21
C CYS A 521 26.23 15.78 24.71
N PHE A 522 26.40 14.54 24.31
CA PHE A 522 25.90 14.00 23.04
C PHE A 522 24.70 13.09 23.31
N TYR A 523 23.97 12.75 22.25
CA TYR A 523 22.83 11.84 22.31
C TYR A 523 23.08 10.60 21.47
N ARG A 524 22.56 9.47 21.94
CA ARG A 524 22.63 8.17 21.26
C ARG A 524 21.31 7.41 21.38
N LEU A 525 21.23 6.27 20.71
CA LEU A 525 20.13 5.32 20.91
C LEU A 525 20.10 4.80 22.35
N PRO A 526 18.92 4.41 22.86
CA PRO A 526 18.81 3.84 24.18
C PRO A 526 19.63 2.54 24.29
N LYS A 527 20.35 2.38 25.40
CA LYS A 527 21.15 1.18 25.66
C LYS A 527 20.28 -0.03 26.01
N SER A 528 19.21 0.20 26.80
CA SER A 528 18.27 -0.84 27.15
C SER A 528 17.29 -1.08 26.00
N ARG A 529 17.12 -2.35 25.63
CA ARG A 529 16.08 -2.80 24.68
C ARG A 529 14.84 -3.36 25.38
N GLU A 530 14.80 -3.32 26.71
CA GLU A 530 13.69 -3.89 27.50
C GLU A 530 12.37 -3.15 27.23
N PHE A 531 12.43 -1.85 26.96
CA PHE A 531 11.28 -1.05 26.58
C PHE A 531 11.34 -0.67 25.10
N VAL A 532 10.38 -1.16 24.32
CA VAL A 532 10.22 -0.78 22.91
C VAL A 532 9.50 0.56 22.85
N CYS A 533 10.22 1.62 22.48
CA CYS A 533 9.65 2.96 22.32
C CYS A 533 8.50 2.93 21.27
N PRO A 534 7.28 3.36 21.62
CA PRO A 534 6.12 3.32 20.71
C PRO A 534 6.26 4.30 19.55
N THR A 535 6.99 5.40 19.73
CA THR A 535 7.13 6.47 18.72
C THR A 535 8.02 6.05 17.55
N CYS A 536 9.14 5.38 17.83
CA CYS A 536 10.07 4.90 16.81
C CYS A 536 10.01 3.39 16.58
N SER A 537 9.06 2.69 17.22
CA SER A 537 8.94 1.22 17.20
C SER A 537 10.25 0.50 17.55
N GLY A 538 11.02 1.06 18.49
CA GLY A 538 12.32 0.52 18.92
C GLY A 538 13.52 0.79 17.99
N LEU A 539 13.36 1.55 16.90
CA LEU A 539 14.47 1.85 15.97
C LEU A 539 15.50 2.84 16.52
N GLY A 540 15.13 3.66 17.52
CA GLY A 540 15.98 4.74 18.07
C GLY A 540 16.12 5.97 17.18
N TYR A 541 15.61 5.91 15.94
CA TYR A 541 15.57 7.01 14.98
C TYR A 541 14.15 7.22 14.45
N MET A 542 13.84 8.45 14.07
CA MET A 542 12.57 8.81 13.45
C MET A 542 12.76 9.93 12.42
N GLY A 543 12.67 9.59 11.14
CA GLY A 543 12.84 10.55 10.05
C GLY A 543 14.31 10.86 9.76
N ARG A 544 14.51 11.78 8.82
CA ARG A 544 15.83 12.13 8.28
C ARG A 544 16.04 13.64 8.32
N ILE A 545 17.30 14.04 8.25
CA ILE A 545 17.73 15.44 8.14
C ILE A 545 18.88 15.56 7.16
N SER A 546 18.90 16.65 6.41
CA SER A 546 19.97 16.96 5.47
C SER A 546 21.23 17.41 6.19
N VAL A 547 22.36 16.80 5.82
CA VAL A 547 23.71 17.26 6.14
C VAL A 547 24.30 17.77 4.84
N VAL A 548 24.61 19.06 4.80
CA VAL A 548 24.94 19.74 3.55
C VAL A 548 26.27 20.48 3.62
N GLU A 549 26.81 20.72 2.45
CA GLU A 549 27.97 21.54 2.19
C GLU A 549 27.65 22.39 0.96
N LEU A 550 27.72 23.72 1.11
CA LEU A 550 27.39 24.68 0.06
C LEU A 550 28.66 25.38 -0.39
N LEU A 551 29.00 25.23 -1.67
CA LEU A 551 30.08 25.93 -2.36
C LEU A 551 29.48 27.01 -3.24
N GLU A 552 29.67 28.27 -2.84
CA GLU A 552 29.23 29.47 -3.56
C GLU A 552 30.44 30.08 -4.28
N PHE A 553 30.27 30.47 -5.56
CA PHE A 553 31.38 30.98 -6.38
C PHE A 553 31.40 32.50 -6.44
N ASN A 554 32.40 33.10 -5.78
CA ASN A 554 32.72 34.52 -5.94
C ASN A 554 33.66 34.76 -7.14
N GLU A 555 33.87 36.02 -7.52
CA GLU A 555 34.71 36.42 -8.67
C GLU A 555 36.10 35.78 -8.62
N ARG A 556 36.79 35.88 -7.47
CA ARG A 556 38.11 35.28 -7.29
C ARG A 556 38.13 33.77 -7.55
N MET A 557 37.11 33.05 -7.09
CA MET A 557 37.01 31.61 -7.36
C MET A 557 36.74 31.33 -8.83
N ARG A 558 35.96 32.17 -9.51
CA ARG A 558 35.71 32.06 -10.96
C ARG A 558 37.01 32.27 -11.75
N ASP A 559 37.83 33.24 -11.36
CA ASP A 559 39.16 33.44 -11.96
C ASP A 559 40.05 32.23 -11.76
N MET A 560 40.08 31.67 -10.55
CA MET A 560 40.84 30.46 -10.25
C MET A 560 40.41 29.25 -11.09
N ILE A 561 39.10 29.11 -11.37
CA ILE A 561 38.58 28.05 -12.25
C ILE A 561 39.02 28.30 -13.69
N ARG A 562 38.93 29.55 -14.16
CA ARG A 562 39.37 29.96 -15.51
C ARG A 562 40.84 29.69 -15.75
N ASP A 563 41.68 29.98 -14.76
CA ASP A 563 43.13 29.80 -14.81
C ASP A 563 43.56 28.34 -14.56
N ALA A 564 42.60 27.41 -14.42
CA ALA A 564 42.84 26.01 -14.05
C ALA A 564 43.76 25.87 -12.81
N SER A 565 43.56 26.75 -11.82
CA SER A 565 44.35 26.77 -10.59
C SER A 565 44.27 25.45 -9.84
N ASN A 566 45.30 25.15 -9.03
CA ASN A 566 45.31 23.94 -8.22
C ASN A 566 44.09 23.93 -7.27
N MET A 567 43.34 22.84 -7.28
CA MET A 567 42.14 22.67 -6.44
C MET A 567 42.37 22.87 -4.95
N SER A 568 43.59 22.60 -4.46
CA SER A 568 43.95 22.88 -3.07
C SER A 568 43.84 24.37 -2.73
N GLN A 569 44.19 25.24 -3.69
CA GLN A 569 44.02 26.68 -3.54
C GLN A 569 42.54 27.07 -3.59
N LEU A 570 41.74 26.45 -4.49
CA LEU A 570 40.31 26.71 -4.58
C LEU A 570 39.58 26.31 -3.27
N LYS A 571 39.94 25.15 -2.71
CA LYS A 571 39.49 24.71 -1.38
C LYS A 571 39.86 25.71 -0.29
N ALA A 572 41.11 26.17 -0.26
CA ALA A 572 41.55 27.17 0.71
C ALA A 572 40.78 28.49 0.56
N GLN A 573 40.47 28.92 -0.67
CA GLN A 573 39.67 30.12 -0.92
C GLN A 573 38.22 29.95 -0.48
N ALA A 574 37.59 28.81 -0.78
CA ALA A 574 36.24 28.51 -0.32
C ALA A 574 36.15 28.52 1.22
N ARG A 575 37.18 28.01 1.90
CA ARG A 575 37.28 28.07 3.35
C ARG A 575 37.41 29.49 3.88
N LYS A 576 38.22 30.33 3.25
CA LYS A 576 38.31 31.77 3.58
C LYS A 576 36.96 32.47 3.40
N ASN A 577 36.15 32.04 2.43
CA ASN A 577 34.81 32.55 2.18
C ASN A 577 33.74 32.01 3.16
N GLY A 578 34.14 31.25 4.19
CA GLY A 578 33.23 30.77 5.24
C GLY A 578 32.48 29.48 4.89
N MET A 579 32.92 28.73 3.88
CA MET A 579 32.37 27.41 3.57
C MET A 579 32.60 26.43 4.73
N LEU A 580 31.53 25.79 5.21
CA LEU A 580 31.63 24.66 6.13
C LEU A 580 31.60 23.35 5.35
N TYR A 581 32.48 22.43 5.70
CA TYR A 581 32.43 21.08 5.13
C TYR A 581 31.29 20.29 5.75
N MET A 582 30.84 19.28 5.03
CA MET A 582 29.73 18.41 5.45
C MET A 582 29.95 17.79 6.84
N LYS A 583 31.20 17.43 7.18
CA LYS A 583 31.57 16.89 8.49
C LYS A 583 31.32 17.89 9.63
N GLU A 584 31.61 19.17 9.41
CA GLU A 584 31.43 20.22 10.41
C GLU A 584 29.94 20.54 10.59
N GLU A 585 29.20 20.62 9.49
CA GLU A 585 27.74 20.79 9.52
C GLU A 585 27.07 19.62 10.24
N GLY A 586 27.54 18.40 10.00
CA GLY A 586 27.08 17.20 10.69
C GLY A 586 27.41 17.19 12.19
N LEU A 587 28.63 17.55 12.58
CA LEU A 587 29.02 17.66 14.00
C LEU A 587 28.15 18.66 14.75
N ARG A 588 27.77 19.77 14.10
CA ARG A 588 26.82 20.74 14.66
C ARG A 588 25.45 20.10 14.95
N LEU A 589 24.96 19.20 14.11
CA LEU A 589 23.71 18.47 14.33
C LEU A 589 23.83 17.46 15.49
N VAL A 590 25.00 16.83 15.64
CA VAL A 590 25.31 15.94 16.77
C VAL A 590 25.32 16.71 18.09
N VAL A 591 25.99 17.87 18.14
CA VAL A 591 26.03 18.75 19.33
C VAL A 591 24.61 19.21 19.72
N LYS A 592 23.73 19.47 18.75
CA LYS A 592 22.32 19.80 19.01
C LYS A 592 21.46 18.61 19.43
N GLY A 593 22.00 17.38 19.44
CA GLY A 593 21.25 16.18 19.78
C GLY A 593 20.15 15.83 18.77
N ILE A 594 20.34 16.23 17.50
CA ILE A 594 19.43 15.94 16.39
C ILE A 594 19.74 14.58 15.77
N THR A 595 21.03 14.25 15.61
CA THR A 595 21.51 12.96 15.12
C THR A 595 22.61 12.44 16.03
N SER A 596 23.01 11.17 15.85
CA SER A 596 24.07 10.55 16.63
C SER A 596 25.42 10.69 15.91
N ILE A 597 26.51 10.50 16.67
CA ILE A 597 27.85 10.47 16.07
C ILE A 597 28.02 9.26 15.14
N ASP A 598 27.47 8.11 15.51
CA ASP A 598 27.56 6.87 14.72
C ASP A 598 26.87 7.06 13.36
N GLU A 599 25.73 7.75 13.35
CA GLU A 599 24.99 8.05 12.14
C GLU A 599 25.74 9.04 11.25
N LEU A 600 26.38 10.06 11.84
CA LEU A 600 27.21 10.99 11.10
C LEU A 600 28.38 10.27 10.40
N LEU A 601 29.11 9.43 11.12
CA LEU A 601 30.24 8.66 10.59
C LEU A 601 29.80 7.65 9.51
N ARG A 602 28.55 7.19 9.56
CA ARG A 602 27.98 6.31 8.53
C ARG A 602 27.78 7.04 7.20
N VAL A 603 27.30 8.28 7.24
CA VAL A 603 26.86 9.01 6.03
C VAL A 603 27.89 9.97 5.46
N VAL A 604 28.80 10.49 6.30
CA VAL A 604 29.88 11.40 5.92
C VAL A 604 31.20 10.66 6.11
N LYS A 605 31.89 10.39 5.00
CA LYS A 605 33.19 9.72 4.97
C LYS A 605 34.32 10.70 4.76
#